data_AF-A0AAV2JSI7-F1
#
_entry.id   AF-A0AAV2JSI7-F1
#
_cell.length_a   1.000
_cell.length_b   1.000
_cell.length_c   1.000
_cell.angle_alpha   90.00
_cell.angle_beta   90.00
_cell.angle_gamma   90.00
#
_symmetry.space_group_name_H-M   'P 1'
#
loop_
_entity.id
_entity.type
_entity.pdbx_description
1 polymer ?
#
loop_
_entity_poly.entity_id
_entity_poly.type
_entity_poly.pdbx_seq_one_letter_code
_entity_poly.pdbx_strand_id
1 'polypeptide(L)'
;MKWLIFVALFGLSVAQHNPHLKHGRTSIVHLFEWRWADIAEECERFLGPNGFGGVQISPPNDHIVLDTPWRAWYQRYQPIGYDLCSRSGNEAELRDMITRCNNVGVNIYVDVVINHMCGSGGGEGTHSSCGTWFSATKKDFPSVPYSGWDFNDHKCKTSSGEIENYGDPYQVRDCRLVGLLDLALEKDYVRSKVAGFLNKLIDLGVAGFRVDAVKHMWPGDLQNVYGRLNDLNTEWFSEGSRPFIFQEVIDLGGESISHREYTSLGRVTEFKYGAKLGTVMRKWNGEKLHYTKSWGEGWGFMPNGDALVFVDNHDNQRGHGAGGASIVSFWDSRLHKMAVGYMLAHPYGVTRVMSSFRWDRHFVNGKRKIKDVYPNAHYIHCYAHQLNLIMQQAISHISKRTAVLDKTVARRLPTSSNVRWNFHSRAINTVFEQRDDLIQCFENIRDSGDFDSNTIREAGAMAMLLEHQDFKFFLELFHHIMPLVDLLYAKLQKKNIDAVHIKRSIQQFEQDIQNIR
;
A
#
# COMPACT_ATOMS: atom_id res chain seq x y z
N MET A 1 44.86 -5.68 -22.41
CA MET A 1 44.47 -6.27 -21.10
C MET A 1 43.64 -5.33 -20.23
N LYS A 2 44.04 -4.08 -19.95
CA LYS A 2 43.23 -3.15 -19.11
C LYS A 2 41.84 -2.80 -19.69
N TRP A 3 41.71 -2.69 -21.02
CA TRP A 3 40.43 -2.44 -21.69
C TRP A 3 39.48 -3.65 -21.70
N LEU A 4 40.01 -4.86 -21.77
CA LEU A 4 39.22 -6.11 -21.71
C LEU A 4 38.66 -6.37 -20.30
N ILE A 5 39.40 -6.00 -19.25
CA ILE A 5 38.94 -6.09 -17.86
C ILE A 5 37.82 -5.08 -17.57
N PHE A 6 37.88 -3.89 -18.16
CA PHE A 6 36.83 -2.87 -18.01
C PHE A 6 35.51 -3.26 -18.68
N VAL A 7 35.55 -3.88 -19.87
CA VAL A 7 34.36 -4.36 -20.59
C VAL A 7 33.74 -5.57 -19.89
N ALA A 8 34.54 -6.47 -19.32
CA ALA A 8 34.04 -7.61 -18.54
C ALA A 8 33.34 -7.17 -17.23
N LEU A 9 33.90 -6.18 -16.52
CA LEU A 9 33.32 -5.67 -15.27
C LEU A 9 32.04 -4.84 -15.51
N PHE A 10 31.94 -4.07 -16.60
CA PHE A 10 30.72 -3.36 -16.96
C PHE A 10 29.64 -4.25 -17.60
N GLY A 11 30.02 -5.33 -18.30
CA GLY A 11 29.08 -6.29 -18.88
C GLY A 11 28.37 -7.16 -17.84
N LEU A 12 29.07 -7.52 -16.76
CA LEU A 12 28.53 -8.35 -15.68
C LEU A 12 27.50 -7.61 -14.81
N SER A 13 27.62 -6.29 -14.64
CA SER A 13 26.69 -5.48 -13.82
C SER A 13 25.36 -5.18 -14.51
N VAL A 14 25.29 -5.22 -15.85
CA VAL A 14 24.05 -4.92 -16.61
C VAL A 14 23.23 -6.20 -16.88
N ALA A 15 23.85 -7.38 -16.78
CA ALA A 15 23.20 -8.65 -17.08
C ALA A 15 22.07 -9.00 -16.10
N GLN A 16 22.13 -8.49 -14.86
CA GLN A 16 21.13 -8.73 -13.81
C GLN A 16 19.86 -7.88 -13.96
N HIS A 17 19.80 -6.96 -14.92
CA HIS A 17 18.63 -6.11 -15.19
C HIS A 17 17.64 -6.71 -16.18
N ASN A 18 18.04 -7.76 -16.90
CA ASN A 18 17.21 -8.41 -17.92
C ASN A 18 16.22 -9.37 -17.26
N PRO A 19 14.90 -9.17 -17.41
CA PRO A 19 13.91 -10.09 -16.85
C PRO A 19 13.81 -11.43 -17.59
N HIS A 20 14.45 -11.60 -18.75
CA HIS A 20 14.39 -12.81 -19.58
C HIS A 20 13.00 -13.17 -20.08
N LEU A 21 12.11 -12.18 -20.19
CA LEU A 21 10.76 -12.40 -20.71
C LEU A 21 10.83 -12.84 -22.18
N LYS A 22 10.02 -13.85 -22.54
CA LYS A 22 9.90 -14.29 -23.94
C LYS A 22 9.27 -13.17 -24.78
N HIS A 23 9.58 -13.16 -26.08
CA HIS A 23 9.09 -12.14 -27.00
C HIS A 23 7.56 -11.96 -26.92
N GLY A 24 7.10 -10.72 -26.87
CA GLY A 24 5.68 -10.39 -26.75
C GLY A 24 5.11 -10.41 -25.32
N ARG A 25 5.90 -10.79 -24.30
CA ARG A 25 5.50 -10.79 -22.89
C ARG A 25 6.23 -9.67 -22.14
N THR A 26 5.51 -8.83 -21.40
CA THR A 26 6.10 -7.61 -20.78
C THR A 26 5.86 -7.44 -19.29
N SER A 27 5.02 -8.28 -18.67
CA SER A 27 4.62 -8.12 -17.28
C SER A 27 4.84 -9.38 -16.44
N ILE A 28 5.19 -9.18 -15.18
CA ILE A 28 5.25 -10.20 -14.13
C ILE A 28 3.96 -10.11 -13.31
N VAL A 29 3.47 -11.21 -12.76
CA VAL A 29 2.39 -11.21 -11.76
C VAL A 29 2.89 -11.74 -10.42
N HIS A 30 2.56 -11.08 -9.31
CA HIS A 30 2.79 -11.62 -7.98
C HIS A 30 1.59 -12.47 -7.55
N LEU A 31 1.73 -13.79 -7.60
CA LEU A 31 0.71 -14.73 -7.10
C LEU A 31 0.92 -14.94 -5.59
N PHE A 32 0.59 -13.91 -4.82
CA PHE A 32 0.90 -13.83 -3.40
C PHE A 32 0.18 -14.91 -2.57
N GLU A 33 0.96 -15.72 -1.85
CA GLU A 33 0.52 -16.85 -1.02
C GLU A 33 -0.15 -18.02 -1.75
N TRP A 34 -0.02 -18.10 -3.08
CA TRP A 34 -0.52 -19.25 -3.85
C TRP A 34 0.34 -20.50 -3.59
N ARG A 35 -0.28 -21.69 -3.68
CA ARG A 35 0.43 -22.97 -3.61
C ARG A 35 1.11 -23.28 -4.94
N TRP A 36 2.19 -24.06 -4.91
CA TRP A 36 2.97 -24.38 -6.12
C TRP A 36 2.13 -25.07 -7.19
N ALA A 37 1.31 -26.05 -6.80
CA ALA A 37 0.41 -26.74 -7.73
C ALA A 37 -0.57 -25.78 -8.42
N ASP A 38 -1.15 -24.83 -7.68
CA ASP A 38 -2.09 -23.85 -8.25
C ASP A 38 -1.38 -22.91 -9.24
N ILE A 39 -0.14 -22.51 -8.95
CA ILE A 39 0.67 -21.69 -9.87
C ILE A 39 1.02 -22.47 -11.14
N ALA A 40 1.38 -23.74 -11.02
CA ALA A 40 1.70 -24.59 -12.18
C ALA A 40 0.51 -24.69 -13.15
N GLU A 41 -0.69 -24.95 -12.61
CA GLU A 41 -1.93 -24.95 -13.39
C GLU A 41 -2.24 -23.57 -13.98
N GLU A 42 -2.05 -22.50 -13.22
CA GLU A 42 -2.28 -21.12 -13.67
C GLU A 42 -1.35 -20.71 -14.82
N CYS A 43 -0.09 -21.17 -14.79
CA CYS A 43 0.87 -20.98 -15.88
C CYS A 43 0.35 -21.57 -17.18
N GLU A 44 -0.14 -22.80 -17.16
CA GLU A 44 -0.58 -23.53 -18.36
C GLU A 44 -1.94 -23.03 -18.86
N ARG A 45 -2.91 -22.87 -17.96
CA ARG A 45 -4.30 -22.58 -18.32
C ARG A 45 -4.57 -21.12 -18.61
N PHE A 46 -3.77 -20.20 -18.05
CA PHE A 46 -4.06 -18.76 -18.10
C PHE A 46 -2.85 -17.90 -18.47
N LEU A 47 -1.77 -17.91 -17.69
CA LEU A 47 -0.66 -16.96 -17.86
C LEU A 47 0.09 -17.14 -19.18
N GLY A 48 0.37 -18.40 -19.54
CA GLY A 48 0.97 -18.78 -20.82
C GLY A 48 0.11 -18.26 -21.99
N PRO A 49 -1.15 -18.69 -22.12
CA PRO A 49 -2.06 -18.25 -23.18
C PRO A 49 -2.34 -16.74 -23.22
N ASN A 50 -2.34 -16.05 -22.07
CA ASN A 50 -2.63 -14.61 -21.98
C ASN A 50 -1.38 -13.70 -21.98
N GLY A 51 -0.21 -14.23 -22.33
CA GLY A 51 0.99 -13.41 -22.58
C GLY A 51 1.67 -12.84 -21.32
N PHE A 52 1.40 -13.37 -20.12
CA PHE A 52 2.17 -12.99 -18.92
C PHE A 52 3.59 -13.52 -19.02
N GLY A 53 4.57 -12.70 -18.66
CA GLY A 53 5.99 -13.01 -18.80
C GLY A 53 6.56 -13.88 -17.68
N GLY A 54 5.99 -13.77 -16.48
CA GLY A 54 6.41 -14.59 -15.36
C GLY A 54 5.64 -14.34 -14.08
N VAL A 55 5.99 -15.11 -13.06
CA VAL A 55 5.35 -15.12 -11.74
C VAL A 55 6.38 -14.79 -10.68
N GLN A 56 6.13 -13.79 -9.85
CA GLN A 56 6.76 -13.70 -8.55
C GLN A 56 6.04 -14.62 -7.57
N ILE A 57 6.77 -15.53 -6.94
CA ILE A 57 6.27 -16.42 -5.89
C ILE A 57 6.64 -15.91 -4.49
N SER A 58 5.84 -16.25 -3.48
CA SER A 58 6.17 -15.98 -2.07
C SER A 58 7.38 -16.82 -1.59
N PRO A 59 8.04 -16.48 -0.46
CA PRO A 59 9.27 -17.14 -0.04
C PRO A 59 9.15 -18.66 0.09
N PRO A 60 9.92 -19.46 -0.67
CA PRO A 60 9.74 -20.92 -0.71
C PRO A 60 10.53 -21.67 0.35
N ASN A 61 11.42 -20.97 1.05
CA ASN A 61 12.25 -21.54 2.09
C ASN A 61 11.47 -21.73 3.41
N ASP A 62 12.02 -22.58 4.28
CA ASP A 62 11.49 -22.86 5.60
C ASP A 62 11.40 -21.59 6.44
N HIS A 63 10.23 -21.36 7.02
CA HIS A 63 9.87 -20.16 7.75
C HIS A 63 9.15 -20.49 9.05
N ILE A 64 9.10 -19.54 9.98
CA ILE A 64 8.43 -19.73 11.26
C ILE A 64 6.93 -19.95 11.05
N VAL A 65 6.31 -20.72 11.94
CA VAL A 65 4.89 -21.01 11.96
C VAL A 65 4.26 -20.31 13.18
N LEU A 66 3.50 -19.25 12.93
CA LEU A 66 2.90 -18.42 13.97
C LEU A 66 1.47 -18.90 14.28
N ASP A 67 1.17 -19.13 15.56
CA ASP A 67 -0.20 -19.39 16.03
C ASP A 67 -0.92 -18.11 16.47
N THR A 68 -0.19 -17.05 16.81
CA THR A 68 -0.76 -15.76 17.23
C THR A 68 0.01 -14.58 16.61
N PRO A 69 -0.64 -13.77 15.75
CA PRO A 69 -1.91 -14.07 15.07
C PRO A 69 -1.80 -15.32 14.19
N TRP A 70 -2.91 -16.06 14.08
CA TRP A 70 -2.94 -17.37 13.40
C TRP A 70 -2.46 -17.25 11.96
N ARG A 71 -1.31 -17.89 11.68
CA ARG A 71 -0.80 -18.15 10.33
C ARG A 71 -0.70 -16.87 9.48
N ALA A 72 -0.29 -15.77 10.08
CA ALA A 72 -0.15 -14.49 9.36
C ALA A 72 0.80 -14.61 8.16
N TRP A 73 0.51 -13.86 7.10
CA TRP A 73 1.30 -13.89 5.86
C TRP A 73 2.78 -13.54 6.08
N TYR A 74 3.03 -12.60 6.98
CA TYR A 74 4.39 -12.13 7.27
C TYR A 74 5.25 -13.16 8.01
N GLN A 75 4.70 -14.31 8.40
CA GLN A 75 5.52 -15.40 8.93
C GLN A 75 6.50 -15.94 7.87
N ARG A 76 6.19 -15.80 6.57
CA ARG A 76 7.08 -16.23 5.48
C ARG A 76 8.31 -15.34 5.32
N TYR A 77 8.28 -14.15 5.92
CA TYR A 77 9.40 -13.21 6.00
C TYR A 77 10.20 -13.41 7.30
N GLN A 78 10.13 -14.61 7.88
CA GLN A 78 10.88 -14.99 9.09
C GLN A 78 11.50 -16.37 8.86
N PRO A 79 12.63 -16.44 8.14
CA PRO A 79 13.29 -17.69 7.81
C PRO A 79 13.71 -18.49 9.05
N ILE A 80 13.57 -19.81 8.96
CA ILE A 80 14.17 -20.78 9.88
C ILE A 80 15.32 -21.52 9.20
N GLY A 81 15.19 -21.78 7.91
CA GLY A 81 16.25 -22.37 7.11
C GLY A 81 16.06 -22.13 5.62
N TYR A 82 16.94 -22.75 4.84
CA TYR A 82 16.93 -22.69 3.36
C TYR A 82 16.38 -23.96 2.71
N ASP A 83 15.81 -24.86 3.51
CA ASP A 83 15.05 -26.01 3.00
C ASP A 83 13.84 -25.51 2.23
N LEU A 84 13.58 -26.09 1.05
CA LEU A 84 12.53 -25.64 0.15
C LEU A 84 11.19 -26.29 0.52
N CYS A 85 10.70 -25.98 1.71
CA CYS A 85 9.36 -26.35 2.11
C CYS A 85 8.69 -25.20 2.86
N SER A 86 7.45 -24.91 2.48
CA SER A 86 6.71 -23.77 2.98
C SER A 86 5.21 -24.09 2.99
N ARG A 87 4.39 -23.15 3.43
CA ARG A 87 2.93 -23.27 3.31
C ARG A 87 2.44 -23.53 1.87
N SER A 88 3.21 -23.11 0.86
CA SER A 88 2.83 -23.30 -0.55
C SER A 88 3.10 -24.71 -1.09
N GLY A 89 3.89 -25.53 -0.38
CA GLY A 89 4.27 -26.87 -0.80
C GLY A 89 5.74 -27.20 -0.53
N ASN A 90 6.13 -28.42 -0.88
CA ASN A 90 7.48 -28.96 -0.72
C ASN A 90 8.36 -28.75 -1.97
N GLU A 91 9.62 -29.21 -1.91
CA GLU A 91 10.61 -29.00 -2.96
C GLU A 91 10.23 -29.69 -4.29
N ALA A 92 9.59 -30.87 -4.23
CA ALA A 92 9.16 -31.57 -5.43
C ALA A 92 8.04 -30.82 -6.15
N GLU A 93 7.07 -30.29 -5.40
CA GLU A 93 6.00 -29.45 -5.93
C GLU A 93 6.53 -28.12 -6.48
N LEU A 94 7.53 -27.52 -5.82
CA LEU A 94 8.20 -26.32 -6.30
C LEU A 94 8.91 -26.59 -7.64
N ARG A 95 9.66 -27.70 -7.74
CA ARG A 95 10.33 -28.12 -8.98
C ARG A 95 9.35 -28.38 -10.11
N ASP A 96 8.24 -29.08 -9.82
CA ASP A 96 7.17 -29.34 -10.80
C ASP A 96 6.62 -28.02 -11.36
N MET A 97 6.30 -27.08 -10.47
CA MET A 97 5.78 -25.77 -10.85
C MET A 97 6.77 -24.98 -11.71
N ILE A 98 8.05 -24.91 -11.33
CA ILE A 98 9.08 -24.23 -12.13
C ILE A 98 9.20 -24.85 -13.52
N THR A 99 9.27 -26.19 -13.59
CA THR A 99 9.39 -26.94 -14.85
C THR A 99 8.20 -26.65 -15.78
N ARG A 100 6.97 -26.80 -15.27
CA ARG A 100 5.74 -26.61 -16.05
C ARG A 100 5.58 -25.17 -16.52
N CYS A 101 5.83 -24.19 -15.65
CA CYS A 101 5.77 -22.78 -16.02
C CYS A 101 6.82 -22.41 -17.09
N ASN A 102 8.07 -22.85 -16.93
CA ASN A 102 9.12 -22.61 -17.93
C ASN A 102 8.79 -23.24 -19.29
N ASN A 103 8.21 -24.45 -19.31
CA ASN A 103 7.80 -25.14 -20.54
C ASN A 103 6.73 -24.40 -21.34
N VAL A 104 5.88 -23.60 -20.68
CA VAL A 104 4.89 -22.72 -21.34
C VAL A 104 5.39 -21.27 -21.50
N GLY A 105 6.68 -21.02 -21.26
CA GLY A 105 7.33 -19.73 -21.46
C GLY A 105 6.95 -18.67 -20.42
N VAL A 106 6.57 -19.10 -19.21
CA VAL A 106 6.27 -18.24 -18.05
C VAL A 106 7.39 -18.42 -17.02
N ASN A 107 8.20 -17.39 -16.84
CA ASN A 107 9.35 -17.45 -15.93
C ASN A 107 8.93 -17.43 -14.46
N ILE A 108 9.72 -18.04 -13.57
CA ILE A 108 9.54 -17.94 -12.11
C ILE A 108 10.58 -17.02 -11.49
N TYR A 109 10.13 -16.06 -10.67
CA TYR A 109 10.97 -15.19 -9.85
C TYR A 109 10.68 -15.45 -8.38
N VAL A 110 11.73 -15.72 -7.61
CA VAL A 110 11.57 -16.11 -6.20
C VAL A 110 11.72 -14.90 -5.29
N ASP A 111 10.80 -14.74 -4.35
CA ASP A 111 10.99 -13.84 -3.22
C ASP A 111 11.97 -14.47 -2.22
N VAL A 112 13.14 -13.86 -2.05
CA VAL A 112 14.22 -14.39 -1.21
C VAL A 112 14.50 -13.45 -0.04
N VAL A 113 14.41 -14.01 1.16
CA VAL A 113 14.58 -13.32 2.43
C VAL A 113 15.96 -13.67 2.97
N ILE A 114 16.92 -12.79 2.70
CA ILE A 114 18.36 -13.05 2.95
C ILE A 114 19.01 -12.02 3.88
N ASN A 115 18.28 -11.00 4.31
CA ASN A 115 18.75 -10.01 5.28
C ASN A 115 18.79 -10.59 6.70
N HIS A 116 17.76 -11.34 7.06
CA HIS A 116 17.49 -11.74 8.43
C HIS A 116 16.96 -13.17 8.51
N MET A 117 16.98 -13.74 9.72
CA MET A 117 16.21 -14.93 10.10
C MET A 117 14.94 -14.51 10.85
N CYS A 118 14.28 -15.43 11.57
CA CYS A 118 13.08 -15.11 12.33
C CYS A 118 13.28 -14.04 13.42
N GLY A 119 12.17 -13.52 13.95
CA GLY A 119 12.21 -12.56 15.04
C GLY A 119 12.95 -13.11 16.27
N SER A 120 13.74 -12.26 16.93
CA SER A 120 14.48 -12.59 18.15
C SER A 120 13.59 -13.09 19.29
N GLY A 121 12.31 -12.69 19.30
CA GLY A 121 11.26 -13.20 20.18
C GLY A 121 10.54 -14.46 19.68
N GLY A 122 11.04 -15.12 18.62
CA GLY A 122 10.40 -16.27 17.96
C GLY A 122 10.42 -17.58 18.75
N GLY A 123 11.09 -17.61 19.91
CA GLY A 123 11.17 -18.77 20.79
C GLY A 123 12.13 -19.87 20.30
N GLU A 124 11.94 -21.07 20.83
CA GLU A 124 12.73 -22.27 20.52
C GLU A 124 11.77 -23.44 20.31
N GLY A 125 12.04 -24.28 19.32
CA GLY A 125 11.20 -25.43 19.01
C GLY A 125 11.22 -25.80 17.53
N THR A 126 10.20 -26.56 17.12
CA THR A 126 10.02 -27.09 15.76
C THR A 126 8.83 -26.46 15.04
N HIS A 127 8.34 -25.31 15.50
CA HIS A 127 7.28 -24.53 14.85
C HIS A 127 7.81 -23.78 13.63
N SER A 128 8.29 -24.54 12.67
CA SER A 128 8.73 -24.13 11.34
C SER A 128 7.88 -24.88 10.30
N SER A 129 7.84 -24.38 9.06
CA SER A 129 7.06 -25.02 8.00
C SER A 129 7.54 -26.43 7.66
N CYS A 130 8.81 -26.75 7.92
CA CYS A 130 9.39 -28.07 7.67
C CYS A 130 9.56 -28.92 8.93
N GLY A 131 9.13 -28.45 10.10
CA GLY A 131 9.35 -29.14 11.37
C GLY A 131 10.82 -29.12 11.84
N THR A 132 11.67 -28.34 11.16
CA THR A 132 13.03 -28.00 11.54
C THR A 132 13.08 -27.39 12.94
N TRP A 133 13.99 -27.88 13.77
CA TRP A 133 14.26 -27.27 15.07
C TRP A 133 15.11 -26.00 14.91
N PHE A 134 14.82 -24.98 15.73
CA PHE A 134 15.63 -23.78 15.86
C PHE A 134 15.50 -23.16 17.26
N SER A 135 16.39 -22.24 17.59
CA SER A 135 16.29 -21.37 18.77
C SER A 135 16.63 -19.93 18.42
N ALA A 136 15.61 -19.05 18.35
CA ALA A 136 15.82 -17.63 18.10
C ALA A 136 16.61 -16.96 19.25
N THR A 137 16.34 -17.36 20.49
CA THR A 137 17.01 -16.80 21.68
C THR A 137 18.50 -17.15 21.71
N LYS A 138 18.86 -18.38 21.33
CA LYS A 138 20.26 -18.81 21.24
C LYS A 138 20.91 -18.49 19.89
N LYS A 139 20.11 -18.02 18.93
CA LYS A 139 20.49 -17.77 17.53
C LYS A 139 21.07 -19.02 16.88
N ASP A 140 20.42 -20.15 17.13
CA ASP A 140 20.83 -21.47 16.66
C ASP A 140 19.85 -21.95 15.59
N PHE A 141 20.34 -22.03 14.36
CA PHE A 141 19.58 -22.43 13.17
C PHE A 141 20.33 -23.58 12.47
N PRO A 142 20.27 -24.80 13.03
CA PRO A 142 21.15 -25.90 12.63
C PRO A 142 20.89 -26.46 11.22
N SER A 143 19.74 -26.17 10.60
CA SER A 143 19.50 -26.55 9.19
C SER A 143 20.38 -25.75 8.20
N VAL A 144 20.74 -24.51 8.53
CA VAL A 144 21.68 -23.69 7.74
C VAL A 144 23.15 -23.85 8.17
N PRO A 145 23.40 -24.63 9.21
CA PRO A 145 23.93 -24.24 10.53
C PRO A 145 24.41 -22.77 10.69
N TYR A 146 23.52 -21.86 11.07
CA TYR A 146 23.92 -20.57 11.65
C TYR A 146 23.94 -20.63 13.17
N SER A 147 24.87 -19.88 13.75
CA SER A 147 25.03 -19.70 15.20
C SER A 147 25.02 -18.21 15.54
N GLY A 148 25.09 -17.87 16.83
CA GLY A 148 25.22 -16.47 17.28
C GLY A 148 26.38 -15.68 16.66
N TRP A 149 27.39 -16.36 16.10
CA TRP A 149 28.49 -15.70 15.38
C TRP A 149 28.09 -15.13 14.02
N ASP A 150 26.95 -15.56 13.48
CA ASP A 150 26.51 -15.26 12.12
C ASP A 150 25.49 -14.12 12.07
N PHE A 151 25.31 -13.42 13.18
CA PHE A 151 24.38 -12.30 13.34
C PHE A 151 25.09 -11.02 13.81
N ASN A 152 24.48 -9.87 13.49
CA ASN A 152 25.05 -8.54 13.70
C ASN A 152 24.95 -7.99 15.13
N ASP A 153 24.67 -8.81 16.14
CA ASP A 153 24.50 -8.35 17.53
C ASP A 153 25.67 -7.52 18.08
N HIS A 154 26.90 -7.84 17.68
CA HIS A 154 28.11 -7.13 18.09
C HIS A 154 28.41 -5.89 17.22
N LYS A 155 27.83 -5.87 16.02
CA LYS A 155 28.02 -4.83 15.01
C LYS A 155 27.05 -3.67 15.23
N CYS A 156 25.78 -3.98 15.48
CA CYS A 156 24.75 -3.00 15.87
C CYS A 156 25.19 -2.17 17.08
N LYS A 157 24.97 -0.85 17.04
CA LYS A 157 25.38 0.10 18.08
C LYS A 157 24.21 0.72 18.86
N THR A 158 22.97 0.39 18.50
CA THR A 158 21.80 0.86 19.25
C THR A 158 21.66 0.05 20.55
N SER A 159 21.13 0.67 21.60
CA SER A 159 20.99 0.01 22.90
C SER A 159 19.91 -1.06 22.90
N SER A 160 18.89 -0.93 22.05
CA SER A 160 17.85 -1.93 21.86
C SER A 160 18.27 -3.09 20.96
N GLY A 161 19.30 -2.91 20.12
CA GLY A 161 19.64 -3.80 19.03
C GLY A 161 18.76 -3.63 17.79
N GLU A 162 17.81 -2.69 17.81
CA GLU A 162 16.85 -2.41 16.74
C GLU A 162 17.27 -1.21 15.89
N ILE A 163 16.68 -1.07 14.71
CA ILE A 163 16.69 0.16 13.93
C ILE A 163 15.77 1.19 14.62
N GLU A 164 16.33 2.32 15.04
CA GLU A 164 15.62 3.39 15.76
C GLU A 164 15.51 4.68 14.94
N ASN A 165 16.44 4.89 14.01
CA ASN A 165 16.58 6.11 13.22
C ASN A 165 17.05 5.80 11.79
N TYR A 166 16.16 5.99 10.81
CA TYR A 166 16.45 5.80 9.38
C TYR A 166 17.37 6.88 8.77
N GLY A 167 17.68 7.93 9.52
CA GLY A 167 18.70 8.93 9.16
C GLY A 167 20.14 8.44 9.35
N ASP A 168 20.36 7.32 10.03
CA ASP A 168 21.68 6.72 10.25
C ASP A 168 21.82 5.42 9.44
N PRO A 169 22.60 5.40 8.35
CA PRO A 169 22.69 4.26 7.46
C PRO A 169 23.35 3.03 8.11
N TYR A 170 24.14 3.20 9.17
CA TYR A 170 24.80 2.08 9.85
C TYR A 170 23.79 1.26 10.62
N GLN A 171 22.95 1.88 11.45
CA GLN A 171 21.91 1.12 12.16
C GLN A 171 20.90 0.52 11.19
N VAL A 172 20.54 1.19 10.10
CA VAL A 172 19.58 0.64 9.12
C VAL A 172 20.07 -0.68 8.50
N ARG A 173 21.39 -0.89 8.42
CA ARG A 173 22.02 -2.06 7.78
C ARG A 173 22.66 -3.07 8.73
N ASP A 174 22.92 -2.68 9.97
CA ASP A 174 23.63 -3.51 10.93
C ASP A 174 22.76 -3.85 12.17
N CYS A 175 21.55 -3.29 12.29
CA CYS A 175 20.64 -3.54 13.41
C CYS A 175 19.35 -4.23 12.95
N ARG A 176 18.63 -4.82 13.90
CA ARG A 176 17.44 -5.62 13.63
C ARG A 176 16.30 -4.76 13.09
N LEU A 177 15.71 -5.21 11.98
CA LEU A 177 14.47 -4.66 11.45
C LEU A 177 13.30 -5.25 12.23
N VAL A 178 12.66 -4.45 13.11
CA VAL A 178 11.48 -4.85 13.89
C VAL A 178 11.63 -6.20 14.64
N GLY A 179 12.82 -6.42 15.20
CA GLY A 179 13.15 -7.60 15.99
C GLY A 179 13.72 -8.77 15.18
N LEU A 180 13.78 -8.69 13.85
CA LEU A 180 14.28 -9.75 12.98
C LEU A 180 15.79 -9.93 13.16
N LEU A 181 16.24 -11.17 13.39
CA LEU A 181 17.65 -11.48 13.64
C LEU A 181 18.50 -11.21 12.40
N ASP A 182 19.27 -10.13 12.45
CA ASP A 182 20.00 -9.57 11.31
C ASP A 182 21.31 -10.34 11.03
N LEU A 183 21.46 -10.85 9.80
CA LEU A 183 22.59 -11.69 9.41
C LEU A 183 23.86 -10.85 9.18
N ALA A 184 25.00 -11.36 9.64
CA ALA A 184 26.32 -10.76 9.41
C ALA A 184 26.80 -11.02 7.98
N LEU A 185 26.16 -10.38 7.00
CA LEU A 185 26.41 -10.55 5.58
C LEU A 185 27.82 -10.13 5.15
N GLU A 186 28.61 -9.43 5.98
CA GLU A 186 30.02 -9.20 5.67
C GLU A 186 30.87 -10.49 5.73
N LYS A 187 30.41 -11.51 6.45
CA LYS A 187 31.14 -12.77 6.64
C LYS A 187 31.05 -13.67 5.41
N ASP A 188 32.19 -14.17 4.96
CA ASP A 188 32.26 -15.09 3.81
C ASP A 188 31.40 -16.36 4.00
N TYR A 189 31.35 -16.89 5.23
CA TYR A 189 30.51 -18.03 5.57
C TYR A 189 29.02 -17.77 5.29
N VAL A 190 28.50 -16.64 5.78
CA VAL A 190 27.08 -16.26 5.61
C VAL A 190 26.78 -16.02 4.14
N ARG A 191 27.62 -15.26 3.43
CA ARG A 191 27.48 -15.05 1.98
C ARG A 191 27.48 -16.35 1.18
N SER A 192 28.31 -17.31 1.56
CA SER A 192 28.40 -18.61 0.90
C SER A 192 27.15 -19.46 1.12
N LYS A 193 26.57 -19.43 2.33
CA LYS A 193 25.29 -20.10 2.63
C LYS A 193 24.13 -19.50 1.85
N VAL A 194 24.05 -18.17 1.81
CA VAL A 194 23.05 -17.44 1.01
C VAL A 194 23.21 -17.76 -0.48
N ALA A 195 24.43 -17.66 -1.03
CA ALA A 195 24.68 -17.97 -2.43
C ALA A 195 24.36 -19.43 -2.78
N GLY A 196 24.65 -20.38 -1.88
CA GLY A 196 24.28 -21.79 -2.07
C GLY A 196 22.76 -22.00 -2.15
N PHE A 197 22.00 -21.31 -1.30
CA PHE A 197 20.53 -21.31 -1.38
C PHE A 197 20.01 -20.74 -2.71
N LEU A 198 20.52 -19.59 -3.13
CA LEU A 198 20.13 -18.96 -4.40
C LEU A 198 20.52 -19.82 -5.61
N ASN A 199 21.72 -20.40 -5.61
CA ASN A 199 22.17 -21.29 -6.68
C ASN A 199 21.34 -22.57 -6.77
N LYS A 200 20.91 -23.15 -5.63
CA LYS A 200 19.96 -24.26 -5.64
C LYS A 200 18.68 -23.88 -6.39
N LEU A 201 18.13 -22.69 -6.17
CA LEU A 201 16.95 -22.20 -6.89
C LEU A 201 17.23 -21.96 -8.39
N ILE A 202 18.39 -21.40 -8.75
CA ILE A 202 18.81 -21.23 -10.15
C ILE A 202 18.86 -22.57 -10.87
N ASP A 203 19.47 -23.58 -10.23
CA ASP A 203 19.60 -24.93 -10.78
C ASP A 203 18.24 -25.59 -10.99
N LEU A 204 17.23 -25.27 -10.14
CA LEU A 204 15.83 -25.69 -10.36
C LEU A 204 15.18 -25.05 -11.59
N GLY A 205 15.71 -23.94 -12.11
CA GLY A 205 15.22 -23.26 -13.31
C GLY A 205 14.54 -21.91 -13.07
N VAL A 206 14.69 -21.28 -11.89
CA VAL A 206 14.14 -19.93 -11.68
C VAL A 206 14.88 -18.90 -12.55
N ALA A 207 14.18 -17.86 -12.99
CA ALA A 207 14.73 -16.81 -13.86
C ALA A 207 15.37 -15.64 -13.09
N GLY A 208 15.13 -15.55 -11.78
CA GLY A 208 15.62 -14.45 -10.96
C GLY A 208 14.95 -14.33 -9.60
N PHE A 209 15.20 -13.20 -8.95
CA PHE A 209 14.93 -12.98 -7.53
C PHE A 209 14.36 -11.59 -7.24
N ARG A 210 13.28 -11.57 -6.46
CA ARG A 210 12.91 -10.41 -5.64
C ARG A 210 13.73 -10.51 -4.36
N VAL A 211 14.65 -9.59 -4.12
CA VAL A 211 15.46 -9.61 -2.90
C VAL A 211 14.80 -8.72 -1.86
N ASP A 212 14.36 -9.34 -0.77
CA ASP A 212 13.69 -8.68 0.36
C ASP A 212 14.60 -7.72 1.11
N ALA A 213 14.03 -6.64 1.65
CA ALA A 213 14.69 -5.77 2.63
C ALA A 213 16.08 -5.26 2.21
N VAL A 214 16.33 -5.03 0.91
CA VAL A 214 17.65 -4.65 0.38
C VAL A 214 18.18 -3.33 0.96
N LYS A 215 17.30 -2.39 1.34
CA LYS A 215 17.71 -1.19 2.08
C LYS A 215 18.56 -1.52 3.32
N HIS A 216 18.27 -2.64 3.97
CA HIS A 216 18.87 -3.12 5.20
C HIS A 216 20.15 -3.95 4.97
N MET A 217 20.61 -4.10 3.73
CA MET A 217 21.85 -4.80 3.40
C MET A 217 22.83 -3.85 2.72
N TRP A 218 24.12 -3.99 2.99
CA TRP A 218 25.14 -3.18 2.32
C TRP A 218 25.26 -3.57 0.84
N PRO A 219 25.36 -2.59 -0.09
CA PRO A 219 25.56 -2.87 -1.51
C PRO A 219 26.77 -3.77 -1.79
N GLY A 220 27.87 -3.60 -1.05
CA GLY A 220 29.07 -4.43 -1.20
C GLY A 220 28.87 -5.89 -0.79
N ASP A 221 28.03 -6.16 0.21
CA ASP A 221 27.69 -7.52 0.63
C ASP A 221 26.85 -8.21 -0.45
N LEU A 222 25.86 -7.49 -0.97
CA LEU A 222 25.01 -7.96 -2.07
C LEU A 222 25.81 -8.18 -3.35
N GLN A 223 26.70 -7.27 -3.70
CA GLN A 223 27.60 -7.45 -4.85
C GLN A 223 28.41 -8.75 -4.72
N ASN A 224 28.88 -9.08 -3.52
CA ASN A 224 29.60 -10.33 -3.27
C ASN A 224 28.70 -11.56 -3.43
N VAL A 225 27.50 -11.55 -2.84
CA VAL A 225 26.53 -12.66 -2.98
C VAL A 225 26.15 -12.85 -4.44
N TYR A 226 25.78 -11.77 -5.14
CA TYR A 226 25.36 -11.80 -6.55
C TYR A 226 26.48 -12.21 -7.50
N GLY A 227 27.73 -11.89 -7.17
CA GLY A 227 28.91 -12.34 -7.90
C GLY A 227 29.19 -13.85 -7.78
N ARG A 228 28.61 -14.53 -6.79
CA ARG A 228 28.71 -15.99 -6.60
C ARG A 228 27.59 -16.78 -7.27
N LEU A 229 26.62 -16.09 -7.87
CA LEU A 229 25.48 -16.77 -8.47
C LEU A 229 25.88 -17.44 -9.78
N ASN A 230 25.32 -18.63 -10.01
CA ASN A 230 25.40 -19.34 -11.27
C ASN A 230 24.72 -18.54 -12.39
N ASP A 231 25.05 -18.86 -13.63
CA ASP A 231 24.21 -18.50 -14.77
C ASP A 231 22.91 -19.34 -14.72
N LEU A 232 21.86 -18.86 -15.38
CA LEU A 232 20.57 -19.52 -15.43
C LEU A 232 20.65 -20.88 -16.14
N ASN A 233 19.78 -21.80 -15.72
CA ASN A 233 19.73 -23.16 -16.24
C ASN A 233 19.52 -23.17 -17.79
N THR A 234 20.45 -23.79 -18.50
CA THR A 234 20.51 -23.81 -19.96
C THR A 234 19.42 -24.64 -20.64
N GLU A 235 18.60 -25.36 -19.87
CA GLU A 235 17.40 -26.03 -20.39
C GLU A 235 16.37 -25.03 -20.93
N TRP A 236 16.22 -23.86 -20.27
CA TRP A 236 15.20 -22.86 -20.62
C TRP A 236 15.75 -21.47 -20.98
N PHE A 237 17.02 -21.21 -20.65
CA PHE A 237 17.70 -19.93 -20.85
C PHE A 237 18.95 -20.10 -21.71
N SER A 238 19.37 -19.04 -22.40
CA SER A 238 20.59 -19.06 -23.21
C SER A 238 21.83 -19.14 -22.31
N GLU A 239 22.89 -19.78 -22.80
CA GLU A 239 24.19 -19.82 -22.11
C GLU A 239 24.67 -18.40 -21.74
N GLY A 240 25.20 -18.23 -20.52
CA GLY A 240 25.64 -16.94 -20.00
C GLY A 240 24.53 -16.01 -19.47
N SER A 241 23.26 -16.45 -19.47
CA SER A 241 22.17 -15.65 -18.92
C SER A 241 22.31 -15.50 -17.40
N ARG A 242 22.35 -14.28 -16.87
CA ARG A 242 22.41 -14.00 -15.42
C ARG A 242 21.01 -13.90 -14.82
N PRO A 243 20.78 -14.30 -13.56
CA PRO A 243 19.48 -14.17 -12.92
C PRO A 243 19.03 -12.70 -12.88
N PHE A 244 17.74 -12.47 -13.16
CA PHE A 244 17.12 -11.16 -13.01
C PHE A 244 17.05 -10.77 -11.54
N ILE A 245 17.66 -9.67 -11.13
CA ILE A 245 17.64 -9.19 -9.76
C ILE A 245 16.79 -7.93 -9.68
N PHE A 246 15.80 -7.94 -8.80
CA PHE A 246 15.07 -6.74 -8.42
C PHE A 246 14.98 -6.60 -6.89
N GLN A 247 15.44 -5.45 -6.43
CA GLN A 247 15.80 -5.21 -5.04
C GLN A 247 14.71 -4.38 -4.38
N GLU A 248 14.23 -4.83 -3.22
CA GLU A 248 13.32 -4.01 -2.43
C GLU A 248 14.08 -2.92 -1.68
N VAL A 249 14.03 -1.71 -2.23
CA VAL A 249 14.51 -0.50 -1.55
C VAL A 249 13.37 0.49 -1.50
N ILE A 250 12.81 0.69 -0.31
CA ILE A 250 11.76 1.69 -0.07
C ILE A 250 12.40 3.09 -0.03
N ASP A 251 12.60 3.75 -1.17
CA ASP A 251 13.09 5.13 -1.23
C ASP A 251 11.96 6.08 -1.67
N LEU A 252 11.35 6.78 -0.71
CA LEU A 252 10.39 7.86 -0.98
C LEU A 252 11.04 9.26 -0.95
N GLY A 253 12.35 9.34 -0.77
CA GLY A 253 13.11 10.56 -0.49
C GLY A 253 13.10 10.95 0.99
N GLY A 254 14.08 11.76 1.40
CA GLY A 254 14.18 12.31 2.76
C GLY A 254 14.88 11.39 3.79
N GLU A 255 15.45 10.28 3.35
CA GLU A 255 16.26 9.37 4.16
C GLU A 255 17.73 9.37 3.69
N SER A 256 18.62 8.78 4.50
CA SER A 256 20.06 8.74 4.24
C SER A 256 20.46 7.76 3.14
N ILE A 257 19.70 6.67 2.97
CA ILE A 257 19.94 5.61 1.99
C ILE A 257 19.12 5.89 0.74
N SER A 258 19.75 5.76 -0.43
CA SER A 258 19.08 5.96 -1.72
C SER A 258 19.11 4.70 -2.59
N HIS A 259 18.07 4.54 -3.41
CA HIS A 259 18.00 3.49 -4.43
C HIS A 259 19.26 3.46 -5.35
N ARG A 260 19.91 4.61 -5.56
CA ARG A 260 21.08 4.76 -6.43
C ARG A 260 22.25 3.87 -6.04
N GLU A 261 22.39 3.55 -4.75
CA GLU A 261 23.43 2.67 -4.24
C GLU A 261 23.30 1.23 -4.79
N TYR A 262 22.11 0.84 -5.25
CA TYR A 262 21.76 -0.54 -5.61
C TYR A 262 21.49 -0.74 -7.11
N THR A 263 21.23 0.34 -7.86
CA THR A 263 20.92 0.28 -9.31
C THR A 263 22.00 -0.39 -10.17
N SER A 264 23.26 -0.42 -9.71
CA SER A 264 24.35 -1.13 -10.40
C SER A 264 24.31 -2.65 -10.23
N LEU A 265 23.54 -3.17 -9.27
CA LEU A 265 23.46 -4.59 -8.93
C LEU A 265 22.22 -5.28 -9.53
N GLY A 266 21.33 -4.51 -10.13
CA GLY A 266 20.04 -4.98 -10.64
C GLY A 266 18.99 -3.88 -10.56
N ARG A 267 17.76 -4.23 -10.90
CA ARG A 267 16.64 -3.29 -10.78
C ARG A 267 16.28 -3.03 -9.33
N VAL A 268 15.54 -1.95 -9.08
CA VAL A 268 15.03 -1.55 -7.78
C VAL A 268 13.53 -1.29 -7.87
N THR A 269 12.80 -1.64 -6.81
CA THR A 269 11.37 -1.34 -6.69
C THR A 269 11.12 0.17 -6.57
N GLU A 270 10.44 0.76 -7.55
CA GLU A 270 10.12 2.19 -7.56
C GLU A 270 8.83 2.47 -6.78
N PHE A 271 8.92 2.54 -5.44
CA PHE A 271 7.75 2.76 -4.57
C PHE A 271 7.08 4.13 -4.78
N LYS A 272 7.80 5.14 -5.30
CA LYS A 272 7.19 6.44 -5.63
C LYS A 272 6.14 6.28 -6.74
N TYR A 273 6.30 5.29 -7.62
CA TYR A 273 5.36 5.02 -8.72
C TYR A 273 3.94 4.81 -8.20
N GLY A 274 3.73 3.80 -7.36
CA GLY A 274 2.41 3.47 -6.81
C GLY A 274 1.85 4.57 -5.90
N ALA A 275 2.71 5.18 -5.08
CA ALA A 275 2.32 6.27 -4.19
C ALA A 275 1.81 7.49 -4.97
N LYS A 276 2.57 7.99 -5.95
CA LYS A 276 2.20 9.17 -6.75
C LYS A 276 1.05 8.87 -7.71
N LEU A 277 0.99 7.67 -8.28
CA LEU A 277 -0.14 7.28 -9.13
C LEU A 277 -1.43 7.21 -8.29
N GLY A 278 -1.32 6.73 -7.05
CA GLY A 278 -2.43 6.72 -6.10
C GLY A 278 -2.95 8.12 -5.78
N THR A 279 -2.07 9.09 -5.48
CA THR A 279 -2.49 10.47 -5.23
C THR A 279 -3.14 11.12 -6.46
N VAL A 280 -2.63 10.86 -7.67
CA VAL A 280 -3.22 11.32 -8.94
C VAL A 280 -4.61 10.72 -9.14
N MET A 281 -4.77 9.41 -8.99
CA MET A 281 -6.05 8.71 -9.21
C MET A 281 -7.11 9.12 -8.18
N ARG A 282 -6.69 9.42 -6.94
CA ARG A 282 -7.57 9.92 -5.88
C ARG A 282 -7.79 11.43 -5.94
N LYS A 283 -7.11 12.16 -6.83
CA LYS A 283 -7.13 13.63 -6.96
C LYS A 283 -6.76 14.35 -5.67
N TRP A 284 -5.85 13.77 -4.88
CA TRP A 284 -5.40 14.36 -3.63
C TRP A 284 -4.51 15.57 -3.89
N ASN A 285 -4.55 16.55 -2.99
CA ASN A 285 -3.74 17.77 -3.07
C ASN A 285 -3.85 18.52 -4.42
N GLY A 286 -5.00 18.39 -5.10
CA GLY A 286 -5.23 18.99 -6.41
C GLY A 286 -4.53 18.31 -7.59
N GLU A 287 -3.93 17.13 -7.39
CA GLU A 287 -3.31 16.34 -8.47
C GLU A 287 -4.36 15.90 -9.51
N LYS A 288 -3.96 15.90 -10.79
CA LYS A 288 -4.81 15.56 -11.93
C LYS A 288 -4.03 14.68 -12.91
N LEU A 289 -4.75 13.81 -13.62
CA LEU A 289 -4.14 12.91 -14.60
C LEU A 289 -3.34 13.64 -15.69
N HIS A 290 -3.73 14.86 -16.08
CA HIS A 290 -2.98 15.61 -17.11
C HIS A 290 -1.55 16.01 -16.67
N TYR A 291 -1.22 15.97 -15.37
CA TYR A 291 0.14 16.21 -14.90
C TYR A 291 1.08 15.06 -15.26
N THR A 292 0.56 13.86 -15.56
CA THR A 292 1.38 12.68 -15.85
C THR A 292 1.89 12.64 -17.30
N LYS A 293 1.92 13.78 -17.99
CA LYS A 293 2.51 13.90 -19.34
C LYS A 293 4.01 13.59 -19.35
N SER A 294 4.71 13.87 -18.25
CA SER A 294 6.13 13.58 -18.04
C SER A 294 6.38 12.38 -17.11
N TRP A 295 5.41 11.47 -16.99
CA TRP A 295 5.46 10.33 -16.07
C TRP A 295 6.70 9.45 -16.29
N GLY A 296 7.28 8.95 -15.21
CA GLY A 296 8.62 8.33 -15.20
C GLY A 296 9.64 9.26 -14.55
N GLU A 297 10.84 9.35 -15.13
CA GLU A 297 11.96 10.15 -14.60
C GLU A 297 11.60 11.64 -14.36
N GLY A 298 10.70 12.21 -15.17
CA GLY A 298 10.21 13.59 -14.99
C GLY A 298 9.41 13.83 -13.71
N TRP A 299 9.01 12.77 -13.01
CA TRP A 299 8.38 12.81 -11.68
C TRP A 299 9.38 12.55 -10.54
N GLY A 300 10.69 12.53 -10.83
CA GLY A 300 11.74 12.24 -9.86
C GLY A 300 11.86 10.75 -9.52
N PHE A 301 11.39 9.89 -10.43
CA PHE A 301 11.63 8.45 -10.37
C PHE A 301 13.03 8.11 -10.89
N MET A 302 13.49 6.90 -10.61
CA MET A 302 14.76 6.37 -11.10
C MET A 302 14.78 6.20 -12.63
N PRO A 303 15.96 5.99 -13.24
CA PRO A 303 16.03 5.71 -14.67
C PRO A 303 15.16 4.52 -15.07
N ASN A 304 14.54 4.60 -16.25
CA ASN A 304 13.62 3.56 -16.75
C ASN A 304 14.23 2.14 -16.75
N GLY A 305 15.52 2.04 -17.07
CA GLY A 305 16.28 0.78 -17.09
C GLY A 305 16.45 0.13 -15.72
N ASP A 306 16.29 0.90 -14.65
CA ASP A 306 16.53 0.44 -13.27
C ASP A 306 15.23 0.10 -12.54
N ALA A 307 14.07 0.52 -13.06
CA ALA A 307 12.81 0.43 -12.34
C ALA A 307 12.08 -0.91 -12.52
N LEU A 308 11.61 -1.48 -11.41
CA LEU A 308 10.44 -2.34 -11.36
C LEU A 308 9.28 -1.52 -10.76
N VAL A 309 8.14 -1.47 -11.46
CA VAL A 309 6.97 -0.69 -11.06
C VAL A 309 5.75 -1.55 -10.75
N PHE A 310 4.93 -1.08 -9.82
CA PHE A 310 3.67 -1.68 -9.42
C PHE A 310 2.74 -0.60 -8.84
N VAL A 311 1.43 -0.83 -8.91
CA VAL A 311 0.42 0.04 -8.27
C VAL A 311 0.40 -0.20 -6.77
N ASP A 312 0.34 -1.47 -6.38
CA ASP A 312 0.38 -1.96 -5.01
C ASP A 312 1.25 -3.23 -4.92
N ASN A 313 1.78 -3.50 -3.73
CA ASN A 313 2.45 -4.75 -3.38
C ASN A 313 1.74 -5.42 -2.21
N HIS A 314 2.29 -6.53 -1.73
CA HIS A 314 1.68 -7.32 -0.66
C HIS A 314 1.67 -6.59 0.71
N ASP A 315 2.63 -5.70 0.98
CA ASP A 315 2.66 -4.88 2.20
C ASP A 315 1.69 -3.70 2.12
N ASN A 316 1.86 -2.85 1.11
CA ASN A 316 1.24 -1.52 1.09
C ASN A 316 -0.25 -1.56 0.76
N GLN A 317 -0.75 -2.65 0.17
CA GLN A 317 -2.18 -2.90 0.06
C GLN A 317 -2.86 -3.15 1.43
N ARG A 318 -2.08 -3.43 2.48
CA ARG A 318 -2.50 -3.56 3.88
C ARG A 318 -2.18 -2.32 4.71
N GLY A 319 -1.59 -1.29 4.10
CA GLY A 319 -1.13 -0.08 4.80
C GLY A 319 0.22 -0.24 5.49
N HIS A 320 0.92 -1.37 5.30
CA HIS A 320 2.28 -1.57 5.77
C HIS A 320 3.26 -1.12 4.67
N GLY A 321 4.29 -0.34 5.01
CA GLY A 321 5.28 0.13 4.03
C GLY A 321 4.91 1.42 3.30
N ALA A 322 5.50 1.61 2.11
CA ALA A 322 5.54 2.90 1.44
C ALA A 322 4.24 3.32 0.74
N GLY A 323 3.96 4.62 0.79
CA GLY A 323 2.82 5.29 0.15
C GLY A 323 1.58 5.44 1.04
N GLY A 324 1.48 4.68 2.13
CA GLY A 324 0.39 4.77 3.10
C GLY A 324 -1.00 4.74 2.46
N ALA A 325 -1.89 5.64 2.88
CA ALA A 325 -3.28 5.66 2.41
C ALA A 325 -3.46 6.06 0.94
N SER A 326 -2.41 6.56 0.26
CA SER A 326 -2.50 6.93 -1.15
C SER A 326 -2.61 5.70 -2.06
N ILE A 327 -2.00 4.59 -1.65
CA ILE A 327 -1.97 3.35 -2.41
C ILE A 327 -3.38 2.90 -2.76
N VAL A 328 -3.57 2.55 -4.02
CA VAL A 328 -4.83 2.03 -4.55
C VAL A 328 -4.68 0.52 -4.66
N SER A 329 -5.63 -0.24 -4.11
CA SER A 329 -5.62 -1.71 -4.16
C SER A 329 -6.96 -2.24 -4.66
N PHE A 330 -7.12 -3.55 -4.74
CA PHE A 330 -8.40 -4.17 -5.16
C PHE A 330 -9.62 -3.73 -4.32
N TRP A 331 -9.41 -3.24 -3.08
CA TRP A 331 -10.47 -2.65 -2.26
C TRP A 331 -11.06 -1.36 -2.85
N ASP A 332 -10.29 -0.66 -3.70
CA ASP A 332 -10.67 0.52 -4.48
C ASP A 332 -10.88 0.14 -5.96
N SER A 333 -11.57 -0.98 -6.23
CA SER A 333 -11.61 -1.68 -7.52
C SER A 333 -11.68 -0.79 -8.77
N ARG A 334 -12.52 0.24 -8.80
CA ARG A 334 -12.64 1.14 -9.96
C ARG A 334 -11.34 1.93 -10.21
N LEU A 335 -10.80 2.54 -9.16
CA LEU A 335 -9.55 3.30 -9.26
C LEU A 335 -8.37 2.37 -9.51
N HIS A 336 -8.38 1.17 -8.93
CA HIS A 336 -7.32 0.18 -9.11
C HIS A 336 -7.19 -0.26 -10.56
N LYS A 337 -8.32 -0.58 -11.22
CA LYS A 337 -8.34 -0.90 -12.64
C LYS A 337 -7.83 0.25 -13.51
N MET A 338 -8.15 1.50 -13.17
CA MET A 338 -7.64 2.67 -13.87
C MET A 338 -6.12 2.83 -13.69
N ALA A 339 -5.62 2.67 -12.46
CA ALA A 339 -4.20 2.76 -12.15
C ALA A 339 -3.37 1.65 -12.83
N VAL A 340 -3.85 0.41 -12.79
CA VAL A 340 -3.21 -0.72 -13.45
C VAL A 340 -3.25 -0.55 -14.96
N GLY A 341 -4.38 -0.12 -15.53
CA GLY A 341 -4.48 0.16 -16.97
C GLY A 341 -3.52 1.26 -17.42
N TYR A 342 -3.37 2.33 -16.64
CA TYR A 342 -2.38 3.37 -16.90
C TYR A 342 -0.95 2.82 -16.85
N MET A 343 -0.62 2.02 -15.83
CA MET A 343 0.69 1.40 -15.68
C MET A 343 1.05 0.48 -16.85
N LEU A 344 0.13 -0.38 -17.27
CA LEU A 344 0.37 -1.33 -18.36
C LEU A 344 0.46 -0.68 -19.74
N ALA A 345 -0.14 0.51 -19.91
CA ALA A 345 -0.07 1.27 -21.16
C ALA A 345 1.17 2.19 -21.24
N HIS A 346 1.77 2.54 -20.10
CA HIS A 346 2.93 3.44 -20.05
C HIS A 346 4.25 2.66 -20.20
N PRO A 347 5.24 3.13 -20.98
CA PRO A 347 6.47 2.39 -21.25
C PRO A 347 7.49 2.35 -20.10
N TYR A 348 7.12 2.82 -18.91
CA TYR A 348 8.08 3.04 -17.82
C TYR A 348 8.18 1.83 -16.89
N GLY A 349 9.39 1.30 -16.71
CA GLY A 349 9.75 0.21 -15.83
C GLY A 349 9.34 -1.16 -16.35
N VAL A 350 9.82 -2.21 -15.67
CA VAL A 350 9.24 -3.56 -15.79
C VAL A 350 8.01 -3.61 -14.89
N THR A 351 6.86 -3.97 -15.44
CA THR A 351 5.59 -3.95 -14.73
C THR A 351 5.35 -5.24 -13.95
N ARG A 352 4.97 -5.09 -12.68
CA ARG A 352 4.46 -6.20 -11.85
C ARG A 352 3.01 -5.95 -11.45
N VAL A 353 2.14 -6.87 -11.84
CA VAL A 353 0.73 -6.90 -11.47
C VAL A 353 0.57 -7.64 -10.15
N MET A 354 -0.26 -7.13 -9.24
CA MET A 354 -0.57 -7.79 -7.97
C MET A 354 -1.77 -8.73 -8.12
N SER A 355 -1.65 -9.97 -7.65
CA SER A 355 -2.77 -10.89 -7.42
C SER A 355 -2.87 -11.15 -5.92
N SER A 356 -4.07 -11.07 -5.35
CA SER A 356 -4.28 -11.03 -3.90
C SER A 356 -5.43 -11.91 -3.45
N PHE A 357 -5.43 -12.29 -2.18
CA PHE A 357 -6.59 -12.85 -1.50
C PHE A 357 -7.35 -11.77 -0.72
N ARG A 358 -8.64 -12.00 -0.46
CA ARG A 358 -9.43 -11.14 0.44
C ARG A 358 -9.14 -11.51 1.89
N TRP A 359 -9.18 -10.53 2.78
CA TRP A 359 -9.10 -10.73 4.23
C TRP A 359 -10.08 -9.80 4.94
N ASP A 360 -10.40 -10.12 6.18
CA ASP A 360 -11.23 -9.26 7.03
C ASP A 360 -10.44 -8.02 7.45
N ARG A 361 -10.59 -6.96 6.65
CA ARG A 361 -9.93 -5.69 6.89
C ARG A 361 -10.63 -4.94 8.02
N HIS A 362 -10.09 -5.07 9.23
CA HIS A 362 -10.50 -4.31 10.40
C HIS A 362 -9.61 -3.08 10.60
N PHE A 363 -10.19 -1.89 10.46
CA PHE A 363 -9.49 -0.66 10.81
C PHE A 363 -9.63 -0.40 12.31
N VAL A 364 -8.52 -0.49 13.05
CA VAL A 364 -8.44 -0.07 14.45
C VAL A 364 -8.61 1.46 14.49
N ASN A 365 -9.36 1.98 15.47
CA ASN A 365 -9.88 3.37 15.55
C ASN A 365 -11.18 3.68 14.78
N GLY A 366 -12.09 2.69 14.68
CA GLY A 366 -13.52 2.97 14.82
C GLY A 366 -14.34 3.35 13.57
N LYS A 367 -13.82 3.20 12.35
CA LYS A 367 -14.59 3.55 11.14
C LYS A 367 -15.62 2.50 10.68
N ARG A 368 -15.61 1.26 11.21
CA ARG A 368 -16.48 0.17 10.70
C ARG A 368 -17.42 -0.51 11.70
N LYS A 369 -17.19 -0.46 13.02
CA LYS A 369 -18.12 -1.08 14.01
C LYS A 369 -19.58 -0.63 13.84
N ILE A 370 -19.81 0.62 13.42
CA ILE A 370 -21.15 1.15 13.16
C ILE A 370 -21.77 0.53 11.90
N LYS A 371 -20.99 0.28 10.84
CA LYS A 371 -21.48 -0.38 9.62
C LYS A 371 -21.70 -1.88 9.80
N ASP A 372 -20.96 -2.50 10.71
CA ASP A 372 -21.11 -3.93 11.01
C ASP A 372 -22.42 -4.21 11.78
N VAL A 373 -22.91 -3.24 12.58
CA VAL A 373 -24.21 -3.32 13.27
C VAL A 373 -25.34 -2.69 12.44
N TYR A 374 -25.04 -1.64 11.67
CA TYR A 374 -25.99 -0.92 10.83
C TYR A 374 -25.43 -0.84 9.40
N PRO A 375 -25.71 -1.83 8.53
CA PRO A 375 -25.12 -1.94 7.19
C PRO A 375 -25.26 -0.70 6.31
N ASN A 376 -26.33 0.06 6.54
CA ASN A 376 -26.68 1.29 5.83
C ASN A 376 -26.21 2.57 6.56
N ALA A 377 -25.45 2.47 7.65
CA ALA A 377 -24.93 3.64 8.34
C ALA A 377 -23.85 4.32 7.49
N HIS A 378 -24.25 5.39 6.81
CA HIS A 378 -23.33 6.32 6.19
C HIS A 378 -22.90 7.40 7.19
N TYR A 379 -21.66 7.87 7.09
CA TYR A 379 -21.08 8.80 8.07
C TYR A 379 -21.84 10.14 8.03
N ILE A 380 -22.63 10.40 9.07
CA ILE A 380 -23.37 11.65 9.29
C ILE A 380 -22.43 12.85 9.18
N HIS A 381 -21.15 12.75 9.56
CA HIS A 381 -20.20 13.86 9.39
C HIS A 381 -19.75 14.07 7.94
N CYS A 382 -19.67 13.05 7.07
CA CYS A 382 -19.37 13.32 5.64
C CYS A 382 -20.56 14.00 4.96
N TYR A 383 -21.78 13.57 5.28
CA TYR A 383 -22.99 14.22 4.78
C TYR A 383 -23.24 15.57 5.42
N ALA A 384 -23.10 15.73 6.73
CA ALA A 384 -23.19 17.02 7.41
C ALA A 384 -22.05 17.95 7.01
N HIS A 385 -20.84 17.46 6.72
CA HIS A 385 -19.75 18.30 6.21
C HIS A 385 -19.97 18.70 4.75
N GLN A 386 -20.43 17.79 3.88
CA GLN A 386 -20.80 18.15 2.51
C GLN A 386 -22.02 19.08 2.47
N LEU A 387 -23.06 18.77 3.25
CA LEU A 387 -24.22 19.63 3.46
C LEU A 387 -23.77 20.98 4.01
N ASN A 388 -22.90 21.00 5.03
CA ASN A 388 -22.36 22.24 5.58
C ASN A 388 -21.53 23.03 4.58
N LEU A 389 -20.70 22.39 3.76
CA LEU A 389 -19.93 23.07 2.71
C LEU A 389 -20.84 23.64 1.63
N ILE A 390 -21.83 22.87 1.18
CA ILE A 390 -22.86 23.28 0.23
C ILE A 390 -23.66 24.46 0.81
N MET A 391 -24.02 24.39 2.09
CA MET A 391 -24.79 25.41 2.79
C MET A 391 -23.97 26.67 3.08
N GLN A 392 -22.70 26.53 3.46
CA GLN A 392 -21.77 27.66 3.60
C GLN A 392 -21.57 28.35 2.24
N GLN A 393 -21.43 27.59 1.16
CA GLN A 393 -21.37 28.14 -0.18
C GLN A 393 -22.66 28.86 -0.54
N ALA A 394 -23.82 28.22 -0.37
CA ALA A 394 -25.13 28.84 -0.63
C ALA A 394 -25.29 30.15 0.16
N ILE A 395 -25.08 30.14 1.49
CA ILE A 395 -25.21 31.31 2.37
C ILE A 395 -24.16 32.40 2.05
N SER A 396 -22.93 32.02 1.71
CA SER A 396 -21.87 32.98 1.34
C SER A 396 -22.12 33.67 0.00
N HIS A 397 -22.76 32.99 -0.95
CA HIS A 397 -23.14 33.57 -2.24
C HIS A 397 -24.40 34.43 -2.11
N ILE A 398 -25.35 34.00 -1.27
CA ILE A 398 -26.54 34.76 -0.92
C ILE A 398 -26.19 36.08 -0.20
N SER A 399 -25.30 36.03 0.80
CA SER A 399 -24.89 37.22 1.57
C SER A 399 -24.10 38.25 0.76
N LYS A 400 -23.46 37.84 -0.34
CA LYS A 400 -22.82 38.75 -1.31
C LYS A 400 -23.82 39.45 -2.25
N ARG A 401 -25.11 39.11 -2.19
CA ARG A 401 -26.19 39.66 -3.03
C ARG A 401 -27.44 40.01 -2.21
N THR A 402 -27.20 40.70 -1.10
CA THR A 402 -28.21 41.12 -0.11
C THR A 402 -29.42 41.83 -0.71
N ALA A 403 -29.27 42.61 -1.79
CA ALA A 403 -30.39 43.38 -2.36
C ALA A 403 -31.54 42.52 -2.97
N VAL A 404 -31.23 41.37 -3.58
CA VAL A 404 -32.26 40.45 -4.13
C VAL A 404 -32.83 39.58 -3.02
N LEU A 405 -31.96 39.12 -2.12
CA LEU A 405 -32.35 38.34 -0.96
C LEU A 405 -33.29 39.11 -0.03
N ASP A 406 -32.99 40.37 0.28
CA ASP A 406 -33.80 41.23 1.15
C ASP A 406 -35.18 41.50 0.54
N LYS A 407 -35.28 41.50 -0.81
CA LYS A 407 -36.54 41.69 -1.54
C LYS A 407 -37.42 40.43 -1.57
N THR A 408 -36.83 39.24 -1.48
CA THR A 408 -37.55 37.95 -1.59
C THR A 408 -37.78 37.28 -0.24
N VAL A 409 -36.84 37.35 0.70
CA VAL A 409 -36.87 36.59 1.97
C VAL A 409 -37.24 37.48 3.18
N ALA A 410 -37.14 38.81 3.06
CA ALA A 410 -37.53 39.82 4.06
C ALA A 410 -37.00 39.62 5.51
N ARG A 411 -36.03 38.72 5.74
CA ARG A 411 -35.38 38.46 7.04
C ARG A 411 -33.87 38.27 6.86
N ARG A 412 -33.06 38.83 7.76
CA ARG A 412 -31.59 38.69 7.75
C ARG A 412 -31.18 37.26 8.06
N LEU A 413 -30.47 36.62 7.12
CA LEU A 413 -29.78 35.35 7.36
C LEU A 413 -28.61 35.55 8.35
N PRO A 414 -28.34 34.58 9.25
CA PRO A 414 -27.22 34.66 10.18
C PRO A 414 -25.87 34.57 9.44
N THR A 415 -24.89 35.38 9.85
CA THR A 415 -23.53 35.35 9.30
C THR A 415 -22.76 34.11 9.75
N SER A 416 -22.03 33.48 8.82
CA SER A 416 -21.20 32.30 9.10
C SER A 416 -19.96 32.69 9.93
N SER A 417 -19.75 32.01 11.06
CA SER A 417 -18.53 32.16 11.87
C SER A 417 -17.51 31.06 11.57
N ASN A 418 -16.23 31.42 11.51
CA ASN A 418 -15.12 30.50 11.19
C ASN A 418 -14.54 29.80 12.43
N VAL A 419 -15.34 29.05 13.20
CA VAL A 419 -14.76 28.20 14.28
C VAL A 419 -15.45 26.85 14.43
N ARG A 420 -14.60 25.87 14.79
CA ARG A 420 -14.78 24.41 14.86
C ARG A 420 -16.08 23.87 15.50
N TRP A 421 -16.55 22.79 14.88
CA TRP A 421 -17.38 21.69 15.39
C TRP A 421 -18.79 21.96 15.93
N ASN A 422 -19.26 23.21 16.14
CA ASN A 422 -20.54 23.36 16.85
C ASN A 422 -21.55 24.46 16.45
N PHE A 423 -21.49 25.05 15.25
CA PHE A 423 -22.50 26.07 14.93
C PHE A 423 -22.98 26.09 13.48
N HIS A 424 -23.55 24.98 13.01
CA HIS A 424 -24.32 25.00 11.75
C HIS A 424 -25.73 24.38 11.85
N SER A 425 -26.19 23.96 13.05
CA SER A 425 -27.60 23.61 13.28
C SER A 425 -28.54 24.75 12.89
N ARG A 426 -28.16 25.99 13.21
CA ARG A 426 -28.89 27.19 12.77
C ARG A 426 -28.98 27.31 11.26
N ALA A 427 -27.88 27.08 10.53
CA ALA A 427 -27.90 27.12 9.08
C ALA A 427 -28.84 26.05 8.52
N ILE A 428 -28.77 24.82 9.04
CA ILE A 428 -29.62 23.69 8.64
C ILE A 428 -31.09 24.03 8.84
N ASN A 429 -31.44 24.55 10.02
CA ASN A 429 -32.80 24.96 10.33
C ASN A 429 -33.26 26.13 9.46
N THR A 430 -32.41 27.13 9.22
CA THR A 430 -32.76 28.26 8.35
C THR A 430 -33.00 27.82 6.91
N VAL A 431 -32.17 26.93 6.35
CA VAL A 431 -32.39 26.41 4.99
C VAL A 431 -33.62 25.50 4.93
N PHE A 432 -33.90 24.72 5.97
CA PHE A 432 -35.12 23.93 6.06
C PHE A 432 -36.37 24.81 6.13
N GLU A 433 -36.38 25.80 7.01
CA GLU A 433 -37.49 26.73 7.23
C GLU A 433 -37.73 27.71 6.08
N GLN A 434 -36.70 28.02 5.29
CA GLN A 434 -36.74 29.04 4.21
C GLN A 434 -36.46 28.42 2.83
N ARG A 435 -36.57 27.09 2.70
CA ARG A 435 -36.16 26.36 1.47
C ARG A 435 -36.86 26.89 0.22
N ASP A 436 -38.17 27.08 0.30
CA ASP A 436 -38.98 27.46 -0.86
C ASP A 436 -38.71 28.93 -1.26
N ASP A 437 -38.49 29.81 -0.28
CA ASP A 437 -38.08 31.20 -0.52
C ASP A 437 -36.67 31.27 -1.15
N LEU A 438 -35.76 30.37 -0.76
CA LEU A 438 -34.43 30.25 -1.34
C LEU A 438 -34.47 29.74 -2.78
N ILE A 439 -35.33 28.74 -3.08
CA ILE A 439 -35.57 28.27 -4.45
C ILE A 439 -36.06 29.44 -5.31
N GLN A 440 -37.10 30.14 -4.86
CA GLN A 440 -37.65 31.29 -5.58
C GLN A 440 -36.60 32.37 -5.82
N CYS A 441 -35.73 32.64 -4.84
CA CYS A 441 -34.63 33.59 -4.97
C CYS A 441 -33.64 33.16 -6.07
N PHE A 442 -33.25 31.89 -6.11
CA PHE A 442 -32.33 31.38 -7.12
C PHE A 442 -32.94 31.31 -8.53
N GLU A 443 -34.22 30.99 -8.64
CA GLU A 443 -34.95 31.06 -9.90
C GLU A 443 -35.04 32.50 -10.42
N ASN A 444 -35.32 33.46 -9.55
CA ASN A 444 -35.32 34.88 -9.93
C ASN A 444 -33.94 35.35 -10.41
N ILE A 445 -32.84 34.87 -9.80
CA ILE A 445 -31.47 35.18 -10.25
C ILE A 445 -31.20 34.53 -11.62
N ARG A 446 -31.69 33.30 -11.84
CA ARG A 446 -31.56 32.60 -13.13
C ARG A 446 -32.32 33.33 -14.25
N ASP A 447 -33.53 33.79 -13.95
CA ASP A 447 -34.51 34.22 -14.96
C ASP A 447 -34.54 35.75 -15.17
N SER A 448 -33.91 36.54 -14.29
CA SER A 448 -33.88 38.02 -14.40
C SER A 448 -33.06 38.57 -15.58
N GLY A 449 -32.10 37.81 -16.11
CA GLY A 449 -31.23 38.27 -17.21
C GLY A 449 -30.19 39.34 -16.83
N ASP A 450 -30.23 39.82 -15.58
CA ASP A 450 -29.39 40.92 -15.07
C ASP A 450 -28.04 40.46 -14.50
N PHE A 451 -27.73 39.16 -14.58
CA PHE A 451 -26.55 38.55 -13.96
C PHE A 451 -25.62 37.88 -14.98
N ASP A 452 -24.33 37.75 -14.63
CA ASP A 452 -23.34 37.10 -15.49
C ASP A 452 -23.60 35.59 -15.66
N SER A 453 -23.03 35.01 -16.71
CA SER A 453 -23.25 33.61 -17.07
C SER A 453 -22.83 32.58 -16.00
N ASN A 454 -21.81 32.87 -15.19
CA ASN A 454 -21.41 31.96 -14.11
C ASN A 454 -22.45 32.00 -12.99
N THR A 455 -22.92 33.20 -12.65
CA THR A 455 -23.99 33.41 -11.67
C THR A 455 -25.27 32.69 -12.02
N ILE A 456 -25.74 32.81 -13.25
CA ILE A 456 -26.98 32.18 -13.72
C ILE A 456 -26.85 30.66 -13.60
N ARG A 457 -25.71 30.10 -14.02
CA ARG A 457 -25.44 28.66 -13.94
C ARG A 457 -25.39 28.16 -12.50
N GLU A 458 -24.74 28.90 -11.61
CA GLU A 458 -24.64 28.55 -10.19
C GLU A 458 -26.00 28.63 -9.48
N ALA A 459 -26.79 29.67 -9.74
CA ALA A 459 -28.14 29.80 -9.18
C ALA A 459 -29.05 28.65 -9.64
N GLY A 460 -29.00 28.29 -10.92
CA GLY A 460 -29.72 27.14 -11.46
C GLY A 460 -29.31 25.82 -10.79
N ALA A 461 -28.01 25.60 -10.58
CA ALA A 461 -27.52 24.40 -9.90
C ALA A 461 -27.97 24.34 -8.42
N MET A 462 -28.02 25.48 -7.73
CA MET A 462 -28.46 25.55 -6.33
C MET A 462 -29.97 25.33 -6.18
N ALA A 463 -30.80 25.87 -7.08
CA ALA A 463 -32.23 25.58 -7.11
C ALA A 463 -32.49 24.07 -7.30
N MET A 464 -31.83 23.46 -8.29
CA MET A 464 -31.94 22.01 -8.54
C MET A 464 -31.50 21.17 -7.34
N LEU A 465 -30.47 21.61 -6.61
CA LEU A 465 -29.98 20.91 -5.44
C LEU A 465 -30.96 20.99 -4.26
N LEU A 466 -31.56 22.16 -4.00
CA LEU A 466 -32.58 22.34 -2.97
C LEU A 466 -33.85 21.53 -3.25
N GLU A 467 -34.12 21.25 -4.53
CA GLU A 467 -35.25 20.43 -4.95
C GLU A 467 -34.98 18.91 -4.95
N HIS A 468 -33.70 18.51 -4.93
CA HIS A 468 -33.27 17.12 -5.02
C HIS A 468 -33.81 16.29 -3.85
N GLN A 469 -34.36 15.11 -4.14
CA GLN A 469 -35.03 14.25 -3.15
C GLN A 469 -34.09 13.83 -2.01
N ASP A 470 -32.87 13.39 -2.34
CA ASP A 470 -31.87 13.04 -1.31
C ASP A 470 -31.53 14.24 -0.43
N PHE A 471 -31.41 15.44 -1.01
CA PHE A 471 -31.10 16.64 -0.26
C PHE A 471 -32.23 17.00 0.71
N LYS A 472 -33.49 16.95 0.26
CA LYS A 472 -34.67 17.17 1.11
C LYS A 472 -34.72 16.18 2.27
N PHE A 473 -34.53 14.89 1.98
CA PHE A 473 -34.51 13.84 3.00
C PHE A 473 -33.43 14.10 4.05
N PHE A 474 -32.19 14.38 3.62
CA PHE A 474 -31.12 14.67 4.57
C PHE A 474 -31.37 15.98 5.33
N LEU A 475 -31.82 17.05 4.66
CA LEU A 475 -32.11 18.33 5.31
C LEU A 475 -33.15 18.17 6.41
N GLU A 476 -34.23 17.42 6.16
CA GLU A 476 -35.27 17.12 7.14
C GLU A 476 -34.74 16.25 8.29
N LEU A 477 -34.01 15.17 7.98
CA LEU A 477 -33.40 14.31 8.98
C LEU A 477 -32.45 15.10 9.90
N PHE A 478 -31.62 15.97 9.32
CA PHE A 478 -30.68 16.79 10.06
C PHE A 478 -31.37 17.89 10.87
N HIS A 479 -32.48 18.47 10.37
CA HIS A 479 -33.30 19.42 11.13
C HIS A 479 -33.80 18.82 12.46
N HIS A 480 -34.16 17.54 12.47
CA HIS A 480 -34.63 16.85 13.68
C HIS A 480 -33.47 16.39 14.59
N ILE A 481 -32.34 15.96 14.03
CA ILE A 481 -31.20 15.42 14.80
C ILE A 481 -30.37 16.54 15.44
N MET A 482 -30.09 17.62 14.73
CA MET A 482 -29.12 18.64 15.17
C MET A 482 -29.49 19.33 16.49
N PRO A 483 -30.77 19.65 16.78
CA PRO A 483 -31.16 20.18 18.09
C PRO A 483 -30.84 19.23 19.26
N LEU A 484 -30.98 17.91 19.07
CA LEU A 484 -30.63 16.91 20.08
C LEU A 484 -29.11 16.85 20.30
N VAL A 485 -28.35 16.97 19.22
CA VAL A 485 -26.87 17.03 19.27
C VAL A 485 -26.41 18.28 20.01
N ASP A 486 -27.00 19.44 19.74
CA ASP A 486 -26.69 20.70 20.40
C ASP A 486 -26.97 20.62 21.92
N LEU A 487 -28.10 20.01 22.30
CA LEU A 487 -28.47 19.78 23.70
C LEU A 487 -27.47 18.85 24.40
N LEU A 488 -27.09 17.74 23.77
CA LEU A 488 -26.10 16.83 24.31
C LEU A 488 -24.74 17.52 24.47
N TYR A 489 -24.29 18.23 23.45
CA TYR A 489 -23.03 18.96 23.49
C TYR A 489 -23.01 20.01 24.61
N ALA A 490 -24.08 20.81 24.75
CA ALA A 490 -24.19 21.81 25.79
C ALA A 490 -24.16 21.19 27.20
N LYS A 491 -24.75 20.00 27.39
CA LYS A 491 -24.66 19.24 28.64
C LYS A 491 -23.23 18.80 28.92
N LEU A 492 -22.53 18.25 27.91
CA LEU A 492 -21.18 17.69 28.05
C LEU A 492 -20.07 18.74 28.21
N GLN A 493 -20.29 19.99 27.81
CA GLN A 493 -19.32 21.08 27.97
C GLN A 493 -19.32 21.75 29.37
N LYS A 494 -20.19 21.31 30.29
CA LYS A 494 -20.21 21.84 31.65
C LYS A 494 -18.94 21.42 32.41
N LYS A 495 -18.21 22.37 32.99
CA LYS A 495 -16.92 22.14 33.66
C LYS A 495 -16.99 21.18 34.86
N ASN A 496 -18.16 21.00 35.48
CA ASN A 496 -18.35 20.18 36.68
C ASN A 496 -19.23 18.94 36.40
N ILE A 497 -19.03 18.26 35.26
CA ILE A 497 -19.82 17.08 34.88
C ILE A 497 -19.19 15.78 35.42
N ASP A 498 -20.00 14.93 36.06
CA ASP A 498 -19.58 13.60 36.52
C ASP A 498 -19.95 12.48 35.52
N ALA A 499 -19.31 11.32 35.67
CA ALA A 499 -19.49 10.17 34.78
C ALA A 499 -20.93 9.61 34.77
N VAL A 500 -21.67 9.75 35.87
CA VAL A 500 -23.07 9.30 35.97
C VAL A 500 -23.97 10.23 35.15
N HIS A 501 -23.74 11.54 35.22
CA HIS A 501 -24.45 12.55 34.44
C HIS A 501 -24.15 12.43 32.94
N ILE A 502 -22.90 12.15 32.56
CA ILE A 502 -22.52 11.86 31.17
C ILE A 502 -23.33 10.66 30.66
N LYS A 503 -23.33 9.55 31.41
CA LYS A 503 -24.02 8.33 31.00
C LYS A 503 -25.53 8.55 30.82
N ARG A 504 -26.19 9.25 31.76
CA ARG A 504 -27.62 9.59 31.62
C ARG A 504 -27.90 10.50 30.42
N SER A 505 -27.02 11.47 30.16
CA SER A 505 -27.17 12.39 29.03
C SER A 505 -27.07 11.67 27.69
N ILE A 506 -26.16 10.70 27.58
CA ILE A 506 -26.02 9.85 26.39
C ILE A 506 -27.25 8.95 26.23
N GLN A 507 -27.70 8.29 27.31
CA GLN A 507 -28.89 7.43 27.27
C GLN A 507 -30.15 8.19 26.85
N GLN A 508 -30.35 9.42 27.37
CA GLN A 508 -31.47 10.25 26.96
C GLN A 508 -31.37 10.63 25.48
N PHE A 509 -30.18 11.01 25.00
CA PHE A 509 -29.97 11.31 23.58
C PHE A 509 -30.26 10.10 22.69
N GLU A 510 -29.84 8.89 23.09
CA GLU A 510 -30.14 7.65 22.37
C GLU A 510 -31.66 7.40 22.29
N GLN A 511 -32.39 7.64 23.39
CA GLN A 511 -33.85 7.52 23.41
C GLN A 511 -34.53 8.57 22.51
N ASP A 512 -34.06 9.81 22.56
CA ASP A 512 -34.61 10.90 21.75
C ASP A 512 -34.37 10.67 20.25
N ILE A 513 -33.20 10.14 19.87
CA ILE A 513 -32.90 9.75 18.49
C ILE A 513 -33.75 8.56 18.02
N GLN A 514 -34.07 7.61 18.90
CA GLN A 514 -34.98 6.52 18.57
C GLN A 514 -36.40 6.99 18.27
N ASN A 515 -36.84 8.10 18.84
CA ASN A 515 -38.16 8.67 18.56
C ASN A 515 -38.21 9.44 17.22
N ILE A 516 -37.05 9.71 16.59
CA ILE A 516 -36.94 10.31 15.25
C ILE A 516 -36.99 9.22 14.16
N ARG A 517 -36.60 7.99 14.48
CA ARG A 517 -36.75 6.82 13.61
C ARG A 517 -38.22 6.44 13.46
#